data_AF-A0A7S3XFW5-F1
#
_entry.id   AF-A0A7S3XFW5-F1
#
_cell.length_a   1.000
_cell.length_b   1.000
_cell.length_c   1.000
_cell.angle_alpha   90.00
_cell.angle_beta   90.00
_cell.angle_gamma   90.00
#
_symmetry.space_group_name_H-M   'P 1'
#
loop_
_entity.id
_entity.type
_entity.pdbx_description
1 polymer ?
#
loop_
_entity_poly.entity_id
_entity_poly.type
_entity_poly.pdbx_seq_one_letter_code
_entity_poly.pdbx_strand_id
1 'polypeptide(L)'
;GFYFPRDRWFPWRQKKAHSRRAALERKRHIWPRYFDPDEDPIVFKHDNIVAHKFQKDCIPLSIKRMQDYTRLLKGRQLQDGIDWLACLARPSSQPIRDILDQAMKECTEVHGWDPARIWIYRLGTASGFYMRRVKMAT
;
A
#
# COMPACT_ATOMS: atom_id res chain seq x y z
N GLY A 1 -26.54 -34.47 37.38
CA GLY A 1 -26.29 -34.14 35.96
C GLY A 1 -25.01 -34.81 35.52
N PHE A 2 -25.04 -35.53 34.40
CA PHE A 2 -23.87 -36.22 33.86
C PHE A 2 -22.89 -35.18 33.27
N TYR A 3 -21.70 -35.06 33.85
CA TYR A 3 -20.66 -34.13 33.40
C TYR A 3 -19.98 -34.72 32.16
N PHE A 4 -20.27 -34.18 30.98
CA PHE A 4 -19.47 -34.46 29.78
C PHE A 4 -18.28 -33.50 29.75
N PRO A 5 -17.03 -33.98 29.93
CA PRO A 5 -15.87 -33.10 29.83
C PRO A 5 -15.75 -32.57 28.40
N ARG A 6 -15.53 -31.26 28.26
CA ARG A 6 -15.30 -30.62 26.95
C ARG A 6 -14.18 -31.35 26.21
N ASP A 7 -14.32 -31.46 24.89
CA ASP A 7 -13.52 -32.23 23.92
C ASP A 7 -11.98 -32.02 23.95
N ARG A 8 -11.50 -31.11 24.81
CA ARG A 8 -10.09 -30.70 24.94
C ARG A 8 -9.40 -31.22 26.21
N TRP A 9 -10.03 -32.02 27.07
CA TRP A 9 -9.39 -32.47 28.32
C TRP A 9 -8.37 -33.60 28.18
N PHE A 10 -8.35 -34.30 27.04
CA PHE A 10 -7.44 -35.42 26.84
C PHE A 10 -6.09 -34.95 26.30
N PRO A 11 -4.99 -35.03 27.08
CA PRO A 11 -3.69 -34.48 26.67
C PRO A 11 -3.17 -35.10 25.38
N TRP A 12 -3.46 -36.38 25.13
CA TRP A 12 -3.07 -37.08 23.92
C TRP A 12 -3.78 -36.56 22.66
N ARG A 13 -5.06 -36.14 22.76
CA ARG A 13 -5.78 -35.49 21.65
C ARG A 13 -5.18 -34.12 21.35
N GLN A 14 -4.84 -33.35 22.38
CA GLN A 14 -4.17 -32.05 22.20
C GLN A 14 -2.81 -32.22 21.48
N LYS A 15 -1.99 -33.19 21.91
CA LYS A 15 -0.70 -33.50 21.29
C LYS A 15 -0.85 -33.89 19.81
N LYS A 16 -1.85 -34.71 19.48
CA LYS A 16 -2.14 -35.12 18.09
C LYS A 16 -2.61 -33.94 17.23
N ALA A 17 -3.47 -33.08 17.76
CA ALA A 17 -3.92 -31.87 17.07
C ALA A 17 -2.78 -30.87 16.82
N HIS A 18 -1.90 -30.67 17.80
CA HIS A 18 -0.72 -29.81 17.70
C HIS A 18 0.24 -30.32 16.61
N SER A 19 0.56 -31.62 16.63
CA SER A 19 1.41 -32.24 15.59
C SER A 19 0.83 -32.08 14.18
N ARG A 20 -0.49 -32.26 14.03
CA ARG A 20 -1.18 -32.10 12.74
C ARG A 20 -1.14 -30.64 12.24
N ARG A 21 -1.29 -29.66 13.13
CA ARG A 21 -1.17 -28.22 12.79
C ARG A 21 0.25 -27.85 12.38
N ALA A 22 1.25 -28.26 13.16
CA ALA A 22 2.65 -28.04 12.83
C ALA A 22 3.04 -28.66 11.47
N ALA A 23 2.51 -29.85 11.15
CA ALA A 23 2.73 -30.47 9.83
C ALA A 23 2.06 -29.69 8.69
N LEU A 24 0.85 -29.14 8.91
CA LEU A 24 0.17 -28.30 7.92
C LEU A 24 0.88 -26.96 7.72
N GLU A 25 1.36 -26.32 8.79
CA GLU A 25 2.15 -25.08 8.73
C GLU A 25 3.49 -25.29 8.00
N ARG A 26 4.16 -26.43 8.23
CA ARG A 26 5.37 -26.80 7.47
C ARG A 26 5.12 -27.04 5.98
N LYS A 27 3.91 -27.45 5.60
CA LYS A 27 3.48 -27.67 4.20
C LYS A 27 2.93 -26.40 3.53
N ARG A 28 2.48 -25.42 4.32
CA ARG A 28 1.91 -24.16 3.83
C ARG A 28 2.96 -23.11 3.44
N HIS A 29 4.21 -23.30 3.84
CA HIS A 29 5.29 -22.39 3.46
C HIS A 29 5.75 -22.66 2.03
N ILE A 30 5.41 -21.74 1.13
CA ILE A 30 5.93 -21.65 -0.25
C ILE A 30 7.30 -20.95 -0.26
N TRP A 31 7.69 -20.29 0.84
CA TRP A 31 8.94 -19.53 0.97
C TRP A 31 10.11 -20.36 1.53
N PRO A 32 11.38 -19.97 1.24
CA PRO A 32 12.57 -20.68 1.70
C PRO A 32 12.65 -20.77 3.23
N ARG A 33 13.12 -21.91 3.73
CA ARG A 33 13.32 -22.14 5.18
C ARG A 33 14.63 -21.53 5.70
N TYR A 34 15.52 -21.16 4.79
CA TYR A 34 16.81 -20.57 5.08
C TYR A 34 16.75 -19.11 4.68
N PHE A 35 17.34 -18.28 5.53
CA PHE A 35 17.52 -16.87 5.26
C PHE A 35 18.55 -16.74 4.14
N ASP A 36 18.11 -16.17 3.01
CA ASP A 36 19.00 -15.79 1.92
C ASP A 36 19.29 -14.28 2.05
N PRO A 37 20.52 -13.88 2.40
CA PRO A 37 20.89 -12.47 2.50
C PRO A 37 20.81 -11.72 1.16
N ASP A 38 20.75 -12.42 0.02
CA ASP A 38 20.61 -11.79 -1.30
C ASP A 38 19.13 -11.48 -1.64
N GLU A 39 18.17 -12.18 -1.02
CA GLU A 39 16.72 -11.90 -1.16
C GLU A 39 16.19 -10.96 -0.07
N ASP A 40 17.07 -10.42 0.77
CA ASP A 40 16.65 -9.59 1.89
C ASP A 40 15.89 -8.36 1.36
N PRO A 41 14.64 -8.12 1.83
CA PRO A 41 13.88 -6.98 1.36
C PRO A 41 14.69 -5.72 1.64
N ILE A 42 14.77 -4.82 0.67
CA ILE A 42 15.45 -3.52 0.84
C ILE A 42 14.65 -2.71 1.86
N VAL A 43 14.92 -2.92 3.14
CA VAL A 43 14.30 -2.17 4.23
C VAL A 43 15.04 -0.85 4.34
N PHE A 44 14.47 0.22 3.77
CA PHE A 44 15.00 1.57 3.90
C PHE A 44 15.04 1.99 5.37
N LYS A 45 16.24 1.95 5.99
CA LYS A 45 16.49 2.63 7.26
C LYS A 45 16.23 4.12 7.04
N HIS A 46 15.35 4.71 7.86
CA HIS A 46 14.79 6.05 7.63
C HIS A 46 15.84 7.17 7.58
N ASP A 47 17.05 6.93 8.09
CA ASP A 47 18.05 7.96 8.32
C ASP A 47 18.79 8.43 7.05
N ASN A 48 18.69 7.71 5.93
CA ASN A 48 19.37 8.05 4.66
C ASN A 48 18.42 8.37 3.49
N ILE A 49 17.12 8.57 3.76
CA ILE A 49 16.14 8.81 2.68
C ILE A 49 16.19 10.28 2.29
N VAL A 50 16.76 10.57 1.12
CA VAL A 50 16.58 11.88 0.47
C VAL A 50 15.14 11.96 -0.03
N ALA A 51 14.32 12.76 0.64
CA ALA A 51 12.90 12.91 0.33
C ALA A 51 12.61 14.30 -0.21
N HIS A 52 12.00 14.37 -1.40
CA HIS A 52 11.43 15.61 -1.93
C HIS A 52 9.94 15.68 -1.62
N LYS A 53 9.46 16.86 -1.19
CA LYS A 53 8.04 17.05 -0.84
C LYS A 53 7.32 17.75 -1.99
N PHE A 54 6.36 17.04 -2.60
CA PHE A 54 5.45 17.61 -3.58
C PHE A 54 4.09 17.91 -2.95
N GLN A 55 3.53 19.09 -3.22
CA GLN A 55 2.18 19.47 -2.77
C GLN A 55 1.45 20.18 -3.90
N LYS A 56 0.21 19.73 -4.19
CA LYS A 56 -0.70 20.40 -5.12
C LYS A 56 -2.03 20.64 -4.44
N ASP A 57 -2.46 21.90 -4.46
CA ASP A 57 -3.72 22.31 -3.86
C ASP A 57 -4.87 22.25 -4.89
N CYS A 58 -6.11 22.32 -4.41
CA CYS A 58 -7.32 22.46 -5.23
C CYS A 58 -7.56 21.33 -6.26
N ILE A 59 -7.33 20.07 -5.87
CA ILE A 59 -7.65 18.92 -6.72
C ILE A 59 -9.17 18.70 -6.73
N PRO A 60 -9.84 18.64 -7.91
CA PRO A 60 -11.29 18.47 -8.02
C PRO A 60 -11.73 17.01 -7.78
N LEU A 61 -11.37 16.45 -6.62
CA LEU A 61 -11.67 15.08 -6.21
C LEU A 61 -12.24 15.06 -4.80
N SER A 62 -13.13 14.10 -4.55
CA SER A 62 -13.61 13.85 -3.20
C SER A 62 -12.49 13.27 -2.34
N ILE A 63 -12.48 13.62 -1.05
CA ILE A 63 -11.50 13.11 -0.08
C ILE A 63 -11.49 11.58 -0.04
N LYS A 64 -12.68 10.95 -0.10
CA LYS A 64 -12.79 9.49 -0.14
C LYS A 64 -12.03 8.88 -1.32
N ARG A 65 -12.21 9.43 -2.53
CA ARG A 65 -11.47 8.96 -3.70
C ARG A 65 -9.98 9.21 -3.58
N MET A 66 -9.57 10.37 -3.06
CA MET A 66 -8.15 10.64 -2.82
C MET A 66 -7.53 9.62 -1.84
N GLN A 67 -8.26 9.22 -0.79
CA GLN A 67 -7.82 8.18 0.15
C GLN A 67 -7.67 6.82 -0.54
N ASP A 68 -8.59 6.45 -1.44
CA ASP A 68 -8.49 5.21 -2.21
C ASP A 68 -7.24 5.18 -3.08
N TYR A 69 -6.97 6.27 -3.82
CA TYR A 69 -5.75 6.39 -4.61
C TYR A 69 -4.48 6.44 -3.74
N THR A 70 -4.55 7.08 -2.58
CA THR A 70 -3.44 7.11 -1.62
C THR A 70 -3.09 5.71 -1.14
N ARG A 71 -4.10 4.89 -0.83
CA ARG A 71 -3.89 3.48 -0.45
C ARG A 71 -3.31 2.66 -1.59
N LEU A 72 -3.74 2.93 -2.83
CA LEU A 72 -3.24 2.23 -4.01
C LEU A 72 -1.77 2.51 -4.27
N LEU A 73 -1.34 3.76 -4.09
CA LEU A 73 -0.01 4.25 -4.48
C LEU A 73 1.04 4.15 -3.36
N LYS A 74 0.61 4.01 -2.11
CA LYS A 74 1.52 3.99 -0.95
C LYS A 74 2.55 2.87 -1.07
N GLY A 75 3.83 3.23 -0.96
CA GLY A 75 4.94 2.28 -0.96
C GLY A 75 5.27 1.67 -2.33
N ARG A 76 4.70 2.20 -3.42
CA ARG A 76 5.06 1.82 -4.79
C ARG A 76 6.17 2.69 -5.34
N GLN A 77 6.85 2.17 -6.35
CA GLN A 77 7.70 2.97 -7.22
C GLN A 77 6.84 4.02 -7.96
N LEU A 78 7.41 5.20 -8.21
CA LEU A 78 6.68 6.31 -8.83
C LEU A 78 6.18 5.94 -10.24
N GLN A 79 7.04 5.26 -11.03
CA GLN A 79 6.71 4.79 -12.38
C GLN A 79 5.53 3.79 -12.36
N ASP A 80 5.61 2.76 -11.51
CA ASP A 80 4.51 1.81 -11.32
C ASP A 80 3.21 2.53 -10.92
N GLY A 81 3.30 3.54 -10.05
CA GLY A 81 2.15 4.34 -9.66
C GLY A 81 1.47 5.02 -10.84
N ILE A 82 2.24 5.60 -11.76
CA ILE A 82 1.75 6.23 -12.99
C ILE A 82 1.08 5.18 -13.89
N ASP A 83 1.74 4.05 -14.10
CA ASP A 83 1.25 2.98 -14.97
C ASP A 83 -0.06 2.38 -14.43
N TRP A 84 -0.15 2.17 -13.11
CA TRP A 84 -1.39 1.74 -12.45
C TRP A 84 -2.54 2.73 -12.67
N LEU A 85 -2.30 4.04 -12.53
CA LEU A 85 -3.33 5.05 -12.74
C LEU A 85 -3.76 5.15 -14.21
N ALA A 86 -2.83 4.93 -15.14
CA ALA A 86 -3.14 4.86 -16.58
C ALA A 86 -4.01 3.64 -16.90
N CYS A 87 -3.68 2.47 -16.34
CA CYS A 87 -4.43 1.22 -16.53
C CYS A 87 -5.86 1.27 -15.98
N LEU A 88 -6.15 2.10 -14.98
CA LEU A 88 -7.51 2.24 -14.44
C LEU A 88 -8.49 2.85 -15.45
N ALA A 89 -8.02 3.59 -16.46
CA ALA A 89 -8.83 4.25 -17.49
C ALA A 89 -10.01 5.07 -16.93
N ARG A 90 -9.84 5.70 -15.75
CA ARG A 90 -10.87 6.53 -15.11
C ARG A 90 -10.54 8.01 -15.27
N PRO A 91 -11.51 8.87 -15.68
CA PRO A 91 -11.27 10.31 -15.72
C PRO A 91 -10.86 10.90 -14.35
N SER A 92 -11.29 10.26 -13.26
CA SER A 92 -10.94 10.68 -11.90
C SER A 92 -9.49 10.38 -11.50
N SER A 93 -8.76 9.49 -12.19
CA SER A 93 -7.34 9.26 -11.91
C SER A 93 -6.43 10.26 -12.63
N GLN A 94 -6.92 10.92 -13.69
CA GLN A 94 -6.11 11.85 -14.50
C GLN A 94 -5.44 12.95 -13.68
N PRO A 95 -6.13 13.68 -12.78
CA PRO A 95 -5.49 14.75 -12.02
C PRO A 95 -4.36 14.26 -11.11
N ILE A 96 -4.44 13.03 -10.63
CA ILE A 96 -3.42 12.41 -9.77
C ILE A 96 -2.25 11.95 -10.64
N ARG A 97 -2.53 11.38 -11.82
CA ARG A 97 -1.50 11.01 -12.77
C ARG A 97 -0.67 12.22 -13.17
N ASP A 98 -1.31 13.33 -13.54
CA ASP A 98 -0.62 14.56 -13.94
C ASP A 98 0.29 15.09 -12.81
N ILE A 99 -0.10 14.90 -11.55
CA ILE A 99 0.72 15.23 -10.37
C ILE A 99 1.96 14.34 -10.32
N LEU A 100 1.79 13.02 -10.47
CA LEU A 100 2.91 12.08 -10.41
C LEU A 100 3.86 12.27 -11.60
N ASP A 101 3.34 12.54 -12.80
CA ASP A 101 4.14 12.86 -13.98
C ASP A 101 4.96 14.14 -13.78
N GLN A 102 4.36 15.17 -13.17
CA GLN A 102 5.08 16.40 -12.82
C GLN A 102 6.16 16.15 -11.77
N ALA A 103 5.86 15.36 -10.73
CA ALA A 103 6.82 14.99 -9.70
C ALA A 103 7.97 14.15 -10.28
N MET A 104 7.70 13.26 -11.23
CA MET A 104 8.71 12.47 -11.92
C MET A 104 9.67 13.39 -12.68
N LYS A 105 9.14 14.29 -13.51
CA LYS A 105 9.95 15.26 -14.26
C LYS A 105 10.82 16.10 -13.34
N GLU A 106 10.27 16.60 -12.24
CA GLU A 106 11.03 17.38 -11.27
C GLU A 106 12.18 16.58 -10.65
N CYS A 107 11.91 15.34 -10.22
CA CYS A 107 12.95 14.46 -9.68
C CYS A 107 14.06 14.14 -10.70
N THR A 108 13.71 13.90 -11.96
CA THR A 108 14.67 13.47 -12.99
C THR A 108 15.43 14.64 -13.61
N GLU A 109 14.74 15.73 -13.93
CA GLU A 109 15.32 16.87 -14.66
C GLU A 109 16.00 17.86 -13.71
N VAL A 110 15.42 18.13 -12.54
CA VAL A 110 15.95 19.13 -11.60
C VAL A 110 16.96 18.48 -10.65
N HIS A 111 16.64 17.30 -10.12
CA HIS A 111 17.49 16.62 -9.14
C HIS A 111 18.41 15.56 -9.73
N GLY A 112 18.25 15.20 -11.01
CA GLY A 112 19.08 14.18 -11.66
C GLY A 112 18.90 12.78 -11.06
N TRP A 113 17.76 12.50 -10.44
CA TRP A 113 17.51 11.21 -9.81
C TRP A 113 17.16 10.14 -10.84
N ASP A 114 17.63 8.91 -10.59
CA ASP A 114 17.29 7.75 -11.41
C ASP A 114 15.80 7.40 -11.25
N PRO A 115 14.98 7.47 -12.33
CA PRO A 115 13.54 7.14 -12.28
C PRO A 115 13.25 5.76 -11.70
N ALA A 116 14.17 4.80 -11.90
CA ALA A 116 14.02 3.43 -11.42
C ALA A 116 14.09 3.33 -9.87
N ARG A 117 14.61 4.37 -9.21
CA ARG A 117 14.90 4.38 -7.77
C ARG A 117 14.04 5.37 -6.99
N ILE A 118 12.99 5.93 -7.61
CA ILE A 118 12.10 6.88 -6.94
C ILE A 118 10.87 6.16 -6.38
N TRP A 119 10.70 6.27 -5.07
CA TRP A 119 9.63 5.60 -4.33
C TRP A 119 8.68 6.59 -3.67
N ILE A 120 7.40 6.23 -3.64
CA ILE A 120 6.38 7.00 -2.93
C ILE A 120 6.42 6.63 -1.44
N TYR A 121 7.23 7.36 -0.68
CA TYR A 121 7.40 7.12 0.77
C TYR A 121 6.17 7.51 1.59
N ARG A 122 5.62 8.71 1.35
CA ARG A 122 4.47 9.24 2.10
C ARG A 122 3.52 9.99 1.18
N LEU A 123 2.25 9.64 1.26
CA LEU A 123 1.14 10.37 0.65
C LEU A 123 0.18 10.82 1.75
N GLY A 124 -0.23 12.08 1.67
CA GLY A 124 -1.21 12.67 2.56
C GLY A 124 -2.31 13.36 1.76
N THR A 125 -3.52 13.37 2.30
CA THR A 125 -4.67 14.06 1.70
C THR A 125 -5.24 15.04 2.69
N ALA A 126 -5.48 16.28 2.26
CA ALA A 126 -6.15 17.30 3.07
C ALA A 126 -7.48 17.71 2.40
N SER A 127 -8.46 18.11 3.21
CA SER A 127 -9.67 18.73 2.69
C SER A 127 -9.34 20.13 2.20
N GLY A 128 -9.67 20.41 0.94
CA GLY A 128 -9.63 21.77 0.40
C GLY A 128 -10.93 22.54 0.64
N PHE A 129 -11.09 23.63 -0.11
CA PHE A 129 -12.31 24.43 -0.14
C PHE A 129 -13.46 23.67 -0.79
N TYR A 130 -14.66 23.79 -0.22
CA TYR A 130 -15.88 23.21 -0.78
C TYR A 130 -16.89 24.32 -1.15
N MET A 131 -17.47 24.22 -2.34
CA MET A 131 -18.57 25.08 -2.76
C MET A 131 -19.90 24.37 -2.51
N ARG A 132 -20.82 25.00 -1.76
CA ARG A 132 -22.19 24.50 -1.59
C ARG A 132 -23.02 24.92 -2.81
N ARG A 133 -23.72 23.97 -3.43
CA ARG A 133 -24.66 24.23 -4.52
C ARG A 133 -26.07 23.91 -4.05
N VAL A 134 -27.04 24.75 -4.41
CA VAL A 134 -28.47 24.51 -4.17
C VAL A 134 -29.04 23.81 -5.40
N LYS A 135 -29.75 22.70 -5.21
CA LYS A 135 -30.47 22.00 -6.27
C LYS A 135 -31.98 22.17 -6.02
N MET A 136 -32.71 22.75 -6.96
CA MET A 136 -34.18 22.71 -6.91
C MET A 136 -34.65 21.31 -7.31
N ALA A 137 -35.60 20.76 -6.57
CA ALA A 137 -36.32 19.56 -6.97
C ALA A 137 -37.31 19.96 -8.07
N THR A 138 -37.15 19.37 -9.25
CA THR A 138 -38.15 19.36 -10.34
C THR A 138 -38.96 18.09 -10.25
#